data_AF-A0A243WHT6-F1
#
_entry.id   AF-A0A243WHT6-F1
#
_cell.length_a   1.000
_cell.length_b   1.000
_cell.length_c   1.000
_cell.angle_alpha   90.00
_cell.angle_beta   90.00
_cell.angle_gamma   90.00
#
_symmetry.space_group_name_H-M   'P 1'
#
loop_
_entity.id
_entity.type
_entity.pdbx_description
1 polymer ?
#
loop_
_entity_poly.entity_id
_entity_poly.type
_entity_poly.pdbx_seq_one_letter_code
_entity_poly.pdbx_strand_id
1 'polypeptide(L)'
;MKIIPLLLACLFAQLLRAQTIVSTDTVEYARARVYAKDFAGADHLLTGYNARHLDVNALRLQAQVLYWSKAYERADNVHRRAVAAFPDLAVLKLDYGRFLYELGKYKQAQVVLTQCLAQDSLQPEANLILARLSYQDGHLAAAKSRASFMLKYYPSNAEATALLTELHEAQAPYVRLSSRYLTDDQPLKALVHELEGTWYRSWLLTPTARLQLADFTLPETARNSAWLQVSNLLRFNQLGLTVDVAGGLFRSELNGGKWYQTGSVLFTKKAARYLHLDLSTERKPYQRTLASLRSTGGLMQHVSAAAIRFDKSERWLGKAAYERQTFADQNAVHTAYAWLLVPLLINKGATLQGGYAWSYATANHSTYVPVRALNEIIATNAPVEGYYAPYFSPKNQVVNSLLASFKITPPWKVAFSGQANIGVFARADNPYLFLNKSPADELYVERGFARTSYHPVDLQFACRVKLSPALSLTADYTYRKLFFFTSQQAGLQLSYHGAHQQHRR
;
A
#
# COMPACT_ATOMS: atom_id res chain seq x y z
N MET A 1 -56.14 -35.42 83.32
CA MET A 1 -55.98 -34.29 82.38
C MET A 1 -54.59 -34.40 81.76
N LYS A 2 -54.53 -34.73 80.45
CA LYS A 2 -53.39 -34.63 79.48
C LYS A 2 -52.09 -35.40 79.80
N ILE A 3 -51.32 -36.04 78.90
CA ILE A 3 -51.33 -36.47 77.47
C ILE A 3 -50.25 -37.59 77.37
N ILE A 4 -50.38 -38.48 76.38
CA ILE A 4 -49.61 -39.69 75.99
C ILE A 4 -48.96 -39.43 74.58
N PRO A 5 -47.98 -40.20 74.02
CA PRO A 5 -46.50 -40.04 74.03
C PRO A 5 -45.94 -39.93 72.57
N LEU A 6 -44.64 -40.18 72.28
CA LEU A 6 -44.15 -41.12 71.22
C LEU A 6 -42.61 -41.08 70.99
N LEU A 7 -42.02 -42.28 71.08
CA LEU A 7 -40.89 -42.91 70.37
C LEU A 7 -39.72 -42.11 69.73
N LEU A 8 -38.51 -42.56 70.13
CA LEU A 8 -37.58 -43.38 69.32
C LEU A 8 -37.15 -42.81 67.94
N ALA A 9 -35.94 -42.22 67.87
CA ALA A 9 -34.95 -42.35 66.78
C ALA A 9 -33.97 -41.16 66.80
N CYS A 10 -32.97 -41.16 67.69
CA CYS A 10 -31.81 -40.27 67.59
C CYS A 10 -30.52 -40.96 68.11
N LEU A 11 -30.41 -42.25 67.82
CA LEU A 11 -29.17 -43.02 67.87
C LEU A 11 -28.88 -43.46 66.43
N PHE A 12 -27.66 -43.21 65.95
CA PHE A 12 -27.13 -43.51 64.61
C PHE A 12 -27.50 -42.57 63.45
N ALA A 13 -26.84 -41.39 63.38
CA ALA A 13 -26.62 -40.67 62.12
C ALA A 13 -25.33 -39.83 62.08
N GLN A 14 -24.28 -40.21 62.84
CA GLN A 14 -23.00 -39.50 62.86
C GLN A 14 -21.78 -40.32 62.35
N LEU A 15 -22.02 -41.46 61.72
CA LEU A 15 -20.96 -42.21 61.03
C LEU A 15 -21.44 -42.52 59.61
N LEU A 16 -21.13 -41.61 58.69
CA LEU A 16 -20.95 -41.79 57.24
C LEU A 16 -21.01 -40.41 56.55
N ARG A 17 -20.15 -39.47 56.96
CA ARG A 17 -19.53 -38.63 55.93
C ARG A 17 -18.44 -39.48 55.31
N ALA A 18 -18.85 -40.32 54.36
CA ALA A 18 -17.94 -40.80 53.35
C ALA A 18 -17.25 -39.55 52.77
N GLN A 19 -15.98 -39.36 53.12
CA GLN A 19 -15.11 -38.52 52.32
C GLN A 19 -14.97 -39.25 51.00
N THR A 20 -15.89 -38.97 50.07
CA THR A 20 -15.56 -39.12 48.67
C THR A 20 -14.37 -38.19 48.46
N ILE A 21 -13.17 -38.76 48.45
CA ILE A 21 -12.01 -38.15 47.83
C ILE A 21 -12.43 -38.03 46.36
N VAL A 22 -13.08 -36.92 46.03
CA VAL A 22 -13.21 -36.49 44.65
C VAL A 22 -11.78 -36.19 44.26
N SER A 23 -11.13 -37.17 43.63
CA SER A 23 -9.90 -36.99 42.87
C SER A 23 -10.11 -35.75 42.02
N THR A 24 -9.64 -34.61 42.51
CA THR A 24 -9.92 -33.33 41.89
C THR A 24 -9.00 -33.28 40.69
N ASP A 25 -9.57 -33.50 39.51
CA ASP A 25 -8.82 -33.41 38.27
C ASP A 25 -8.20 -32.01 38.19
N THR A 26 -6.89 -31.94 38.40
CA THR A 26 -6.14 -30.68 38.48
C THR A 26 -6.24 -29.93 37.15
N VAL A 27 -6.40 -30.64 36.03
CA VAL A 27 -6.58 -30.05 34.71
C VAL A 27 -7.96 -29.41 34.60
N GLU A 28 -9.02 -30.07 35.09
CA GLU A 28 -10.37 -29.47 35.13
C GLU A 28 -10.46 -28.29 36.09
N TYR A 29 -9.78 -28.34 37.24
CA TYR A 29 -9.71 -27.20 38.14
C TYR A 29 -8.97 -26.00 37.51
N ALA A 30 -7.88 -26.27 36.77
CA ALA A 30 -7.21 -25.24 35.97
C ALA A 30 -8.14 -24.69 34.86
N ARG A 31 -8.95 -25.55 34.20
CA ARG A 31 -9.93 -25.12 33.20
C ARG A 31 -11.00 -24.21 33.79
N ALA A 32 -11.50 -24.52 34.98
CA ALA A 32 -12.44 -23.66 35.70
C ALA A 32 -11.85 -22.26 35.98
N ARG A 33 -10.58 -22.19 36.37
CA ARG A 33 -9.83 -20.92 36.56
C ARG A 33 -9.71 -20.13 35.26
N VAL A 34 -9.44 -20.81 34.14
CA VAL A 34 -9.43 -20.21 32.81
C VAL A 34 -10.78 -19.59 32.45
N TYR A 35 -11.90 -20.29 32.70
CA TYR A 35 -13.24 -19.74 32.45
C TYR A 35 -13.52 -18.50 33.31
N ALA A 36 -12.98 -18.45 34.53
CA ALA A 36 -13.00 -17.28 35.40
C ALA A 36 -12.00 -16.17 35.00
N LYS A 37 -11.24 -16.35 33.90
CA LYS A 37 -10.15 -15.47 33.43
C LYS A 37 -8.97 -15.34 34.41
N ASP A 38 -8.87 -16.24 35.38
CA ASP A 38 -7.72 -16.35 36.29
C ASP A 38 -6.61 -17.16 35.63
N PHE A 39 -5.95 -16.54 34.64
CA PHE A 39 -4.87 -17.17 33.88
C PHE A 39 -3.62 -17.44 34.74
N ALA A 40 -3.33 -16.57 35.71
CA ALA A 40 -2.18 -16.73 36.59
C ALA A 40 -2.36 -17.93 37.52
N GLY A 41 -3.53 -18.07 38.13
CA GLY A 41 -3.87 -19.23 38.95
C GLY A 41 -3.88 -20.53 38.14
N ALA A 42 -4.45 -20.51 36.93
CA ALA A 42 -4.43 -21.67 36.04
C ALA A 42 -3.00 -22.10 35.66
N ASP A 43 -2.14 -21.15 35.25
CA ASP A 43 -0.75 -21.45 34.90
C ASP A 43 0.07 -21.94 36.10
N HIS A 44 -0.14 -21.39 37.29
CA HIS A 44 0.53 -21.88 38.50
C HIS A 44 0.20 -23.35 38.78
N LEU A 45 -1.09 -23.70 38.74
CA LEU A 45 -1.56 -25.08 38.91
C LEU A 45 -0.97 -26.02 37.84
N LEU A 46 -1.03 -25.61 36.58
CA LEU A 46 -0.55 -26.42 35.46
C LEU A 46 0.98 -26.54 35.45
N THR A 47 1.71 -25.52 35.90
CA THR A 47 3.17 -25.59 36.07
C THR A 47 3.55 -26.64 37.10
N GLY A 48 2.89 -26.63 38.28
CA GLY A 48 3.12 -27.60 39.33
C GLY A 48 2.75 -29.03 38.91
N TYR A 49 1.62 -29.19 38.20
CA TYR A 49 1.17 -30.47 37.69
C TYR A 49 2.12 -31.03 36.62
N ASN A 50 2.44 -30.22 35.60
CA ASN A 50 3.31 -30.63 34.49
C ASN A 50 4.79 -30.82 34.88
N ALA A 51 5.19 -30.41 36.08
CA ALA A 51 6.52 -30.71 36.62
C ALA A 51 6.65 -32.18 37.08
N ARG A 52 5.53 -32.84 37.40
CA ARG A 52 5.49 -34.22 37.92
C ARG A 52 4.75 -35.19 37.00
N HIS A 53 3.93 -34.66 36.10
CA HIS A 53 3.10 -35.43 35.19
C HIS A 53 3.34 -34.96 33.75
N LEU A 54 3.58 -35.91 32.86
CA LEU A 54 3.60 -35.67 31.42
C LEU A 54 2.22 -36.01 30.86
N ASP A 55 1.32 -35.03 30.92
CA ASP A 55 -0.03 -35.15 30.38
C ASP A 55 -0.23 -34.23 29.18
N VAL A 56 -0.76 -34.78 28.09
CA VAL A 56 -0.95 -34.07 26.83
C VAL A 56 -1.94 -32.92 26.99
N ASN A 57 -3.05 -33.13 27.71
CA ASN A 57 -4.10 -32.13 27.85
C ASN A 57 -3.66 -30.98 28.76
N ALA A 58 -2.95 -31.28 29.84
CA ALA A 58 -2.39 -30.31 30.76
C ALA A 58 -1.32 -29.44 30.08
N LEU A 59 -0.46 -30.01 29.23
CA LEU A 59 0.53 -29.24 28.46
C LEU A 59 -0.13 -28.33 27.42
N ARG A 60 -1.14 -28.83 26.69
CA ARG A 60 -1.89 -28.03 25.71
C ARG A 60 -2.64 -26.88 26.39
N LEU A 61 -3.33 -27.16 27.49
CA LEU A 61 -4.04 -26.13 28.26
C LEU A 61 -3.06 -25.09 28.80
N GLN A 62 -1.90 -25.52 29.33
CA GLN A 62 -0.89 -24.58 29.83
C GLN A 62 -0.38 -23.67 28.72
N ALA A 63 -0.04 -24.21 27.56
CA ALA A 63 0.42 -23.41 26.42
C ALA A 63 -0.65 -22.37 26.00
N GLN A 64 -1.93 -22.78 25.97
CA GLN A 64 -3.04 -21.90 25.64
C GLN A 64 -3.23 -20.76 26.68
N VAL A 65 -3.11 -21.08 27.97
CA VAL A 65 -3.17 -20.08 29.06
C VAL A 65 -2.03 -19.07 28.96
N LEU A 66 -0.82 -19.55 28.68
CA LEU A 66 0.35 -18.70 28.49
C LEU A 66 0.22 -17.81 27.26
N TYR A 67 -0.38 -18.31 26.18
CA TYR A 67 -0.70 -17.50 25.01
C TYR A 67 -1.71 -16.38 25.33
N TRP A 68 -2.82 -16.70 26.02
CA TRP A 68 -3.83 -15.69 26.38
C TRP A 68 -3.31 -14.65 27.37
N SER A 69 -2.39 -15.03 28.26
CA SER A 69 -1.69 -14.10 29.16
C SER A 69 -0.52 -13.35 28.50
N LYS A 70 -0.28 -13.56 27.20
CA LYS A 70 0.81 -12.97 26.41
C LYS A 70 2.23 -13.35 26.89
N ALA A 71 2.35 -14.42 27.67
CA ALA A 71 3.62 -15.00 28.10
C ALA A 71 4.21 -15.90 26.98
N TYR A 72 4.47 -15.31 25.81
CA TYR A 72 4.78 -16.04 24.58
C TYR A 72 6.04 -16.91 24.66
N GLU A 73 7.10 -16.47 25.34
CA GLU A 73 8.31 -17.28 25.49
C GLU A 73 8.07 -18.54 26.34
N ARG A 74 7.26 -18.41 27.40
CA ARG A 74 6.87 -19.55 28.23
C ARG A 74 5.97 -20.50 27.44
N ALA A 75 5.02 -19.97 26.66
CA ALA A 75 4.18 -20.78 25.78
C ALA A 75 5.01 -21.57 24.74
N ASP A 76 5.99 -20.92 24.11
CA ASP A 76 6.95 -21.51 23.16
C ASP A 76 7.72 -22.68 23.81
N ASN A 77 8.19 -22.50 25.05
CA ASN A 77 8.84 -23.57 25.82
C ASN A 77 7.91 -24.75 26.13
N VAL A 78 6.66 -24.48 26.55
CA VAL A 78 5.69 -25.54 26.84
C VAL A 78 5.35 -26.33 25.56
N HIS A 79 5.15 -25.65 24.42
CA HIS A 79 4.92 -26.32 23.15
C HIS A 79 6.11 -27.19 22.71
N ARG A 80 7.34 -26.68 22.79
CA ARG A 80 8.55 -27.47 22.49
C ARG A 80 8.62 -28.72 23.36
N ARG A 81 8.37 -28.57 24.67
CA ARG A 81 8.36 -29.69 25.61
C ARG A 81 7.29 -30.71 25.25
N ALA A 82 6.08 -30.26 24.90
CA ALA A 82 4.99 -31.14 24.51
C ALA A 82 5.30 -31.94 23.25
N VAL A 83 5.80 -31.29 22.19
CA VAL A 83 6.18 -31.98 20.93
C VAL A 83 7.34 -32.94 21.15
N ALA A 84 8.30 -32.60 22.02
CA ALA A 84 9.43 -33.47 22.33
C ALA A 84 9.00 -34.70 23.16
N ALA A 85 8.11 -34.52 24.13
CA ALA A 85 7.61 -35.60 24.97
C ALA A 85 6.68 -36.57 24.22
N PHE A 86 5.98 -36.08 23.19
CA PHE A 86 5.00 -36.85 22.42
C PHE A 86 5.21 -36.65 20.91
N PRO A 87 6.31 -37.18 20.35
CA PRO A 87 6.71 -36.91 18.96
C PRO A 87 5.71 -37.46 17.92
N ASP A 88 4.92 -38.45 18.30
CA ASP A 88 3.96 -39.13 17.42
C ASP A 88 2.58 -38.46 17.37
N LEU A 89 2.33 -37.46 18.23
CA LEU A 89 1.05 -36.77 18.29
C LEU A 89 1.01 -35.55 17.35
N ALA A 90 0.41 -35.74 16.17
CA ALA A 90 0.24 -34.69 15.16
C ALA A 90 -0.47 -33.43 15.72
N VAL A 91 -1.44 -33.61 16.63
CA VAL A 91 -2.19 -32.50 17.25
C VAL A 91 -1.28 -31.50 17.98
N LEU A 92 -0.20 -31.96 18.61
CA LEU A 92 0.74 -31.06 19.32
C LEU A 92 1.59 -30.27 18.35
N LYS A 93 1.97 -30.88 17.21
CA LYS A 93 2.66 -30.19 16.11
C LYS A 93 1.74 -29.17 15.45
N LEU A 94 0.46 -29.51 15.25
CA LEU A 94 -0.53 -28.55 14.74
C LEU A 94 -0.65 -27.34 15.67
N ASP A 95 -0.87 -27.57 16.97
CA ASP A 95 -1.04 -26.47 17.94
C ASP A 95 0.22 -25.59 18.01
N TYR A 96 1.42 -26.18 18.02
CA TYR A 96 2.66 -25.42 18.01
C TYR A 96 2.88 -24.68 16.69
N GLY A 97 2.58 -25.32 15.56
CA GLY A 97 2.65 -24.72 14.24
C GLY A 97 1.72 -23.51 14.08
N ARG A 98 0.48 -23.61 14.57
CA ARG A 98 -0.47 -22.49 14.65
C ARG A 98 0.08 -21.36 15.51
N PHE A 99 0.55 -21.68 16.71
CA PHE A 99 1.14 -20.69 17.63
C PHE A 99 2.29 -19.92 16.97
N LEU A 100 3.21 -20.62 16.30
CA LEU A 100 4.32 -20.01 15.58
C LEU A 100 3.84 -19.13 14.42
N TYR A 101 2.82 -19.57 13.68
CA TYR A 101 2.21 -18.81 12.60
C TYR A 101 1.60 -17.49 13.10
N GLU A 102 0.82 -17.54 14.18
CA GLU A 102 0.18 -16.37 14.78
C GLU A 102 1.19 -15.34 15.30
N LEU A 103 2.35 -15.79 15.80
CA LEU A 103 3.45 -14.92 16.24
C LEU A 103 4.32 -14.39 15.08
N GLY A 104 4.04 -14.76 13.83
CA GLY A 104 4.83 -14.35 12.68
C GLY A 104 6.16 -15.11 12.50
N LYS A 105 6.38 -16.21 13.25
CA LYS A 105 7.55 -17.08 13.15
C LYS A 105 7.38 -18.08 11.99
N TYR A 106 7.11 -17.58 10.79
CA TYR A 106 6.63 -18.36 9.64
C TYR A 106 7.54 -19.51 9.22
N LYS A 107 8.87 -19.32 9.19
CA LYS A 107 9.81 -20.40 8.85
C LYS A 107 9.72 -21.58 9.83
N GLN A 108 9.62 -21.29 11.13
CA GLN A 108 9.48 -22.33 12.15
C GLN A 108 8.11 -23.00 12.06
N ALA A 109 7.04 -22.21 11.85
CA ALA A 109 5.70 -22.73 11.64
C ALA A 109 5.65 -23.71 10.47
N GLN A 110 6.28 -23.36 9.34
CA GLN A 110 6.35 -24.20 8.15
C GLN A 110 7.01 -25.55 8.44
N VAL A 111 8.11 -25.58 9.20
CA VAL A 111 8.80 -26.82 9.56
C VAL A 111 7.89 -27.71 10.42
N VAL A 112 7.32 -27.16 11.49
CA VAL A 112 6.50 -27.93 12.44
C VAL A 112 5.22 -28.43 11.77
N LEU A 113 4.54 -27.60 10.98
CA LEU A 113 3.32 -27.99 10.26
C LEU A 113 3.61 -29.04 9.17
N THR A 114 4.78 -29.00 8.55
CA THR A 114 5.19 -30.05 7.61
C THR A 114 5.36 -31.39 8.33
N GLN A 115 5.93 -31.40 9.54
CA GLN A 115 6.02 -32.59 10.39
C GLN A 115 4.64 -33.09 10.85
N CYS A 116 3.69 -32.18 11.09
CA CYS A 116 2.29 -32.55 11.35
C CYS A 116 1.69 -33.30 10.15
N LEU A 117 1.88 -32.78 8.94
CA LEU A 117 1.35 -33.40 7.71
C LEU A 117 2.03 -34.72 7.34
N ALA A 118 3.25 -34.98 7.82
CA ALA A 118 3.90 -36.28 7.66
C ALA A 118 3.18 -37.39 8.44
N GLN A 119 2.47 -37.05 9.52
CA GLN A 119 1.68 -37.97 10.34
C GLN A 119 0.20 -37.99 9.93
N ASP A 120 -0.36 -36.83 9.64
CA ASP A 120 -1.72 -36.68 9.13
C ASP A 120 -1.73 -35.77 7.91
N SER A 121 -1.62 -36.39 6.74
CA SER A 121 -1.55 -35.66 5.46
C SER A 121 -2.85 -34.90 5.11
N LEU A 122 -3.97 -35.28 5.71
CA LEU A 122 -5.28 -34.66 5.47
C LEU A 122 -5.62 -33.57 6.47
N GLN A 123 -4.77 -33.31 7.48
CA GLN A 123 -5.09 -32.33 8.51
C GLN A 123 -5.43 -30.95 7.91
N PRO A 124 -6.68 -30.47 8.06
CA PRO A 124 -7.20 -29.36 7.26
C PRO A 124 -6.52 -28.03 7.57
N GLU A 125 -6.32 -27.75 8.86
CA GLU A 125 -5.75 -26.49 9.33
C GLU A 125 -4.26 -26.35 8.97
N ALA A 126 -3.48 -27.42 9.09
CA ALA A 126 -2.07 -27.42 8.71
C ALA A 126 -1.87 -27.18 7.20
N ASN A 127 -2.66 -27.86 6.37
CA ASN A 127 -2.64 -27.64 4.92
C ASN A 127 -3.01 -26.20 4.55
N LEU A 128 -4.02 -25.63 5.21
CA LEU A 128 -4.47 -24.27 4.97
C LEU A 128 -3.44 -23.21 5.41
N ILE A 129 -2.84 -23.36 6.59
CA ILE A 129 -1.77 -22.45 7.04
C ILE A 129 -0.59 -22.52 6.09
N LEU A 130 -0.16 -23.71 5.66
CA LEU A 130 0.93 -23.87 4.69
C LEU A 130 0.56 -23.30 3.30
N ALA A 131 -0.70 -23.38 2.88
CA ALA A 131 -1.19 -22.73 1.67
C ALA A 131 -1.11 -21.20 1.79
N ARG A 132 -1.52 -20.62 2.92
CA ARG A 132 -1.39 -19.18 3.21
C ARG A 132 0.07 -18.72 3.26
N LEU A 133 0.95 -19.51 3.87
CA LEU A 133 2.39 -19.24 3.88
C LEU A 133 2.96 -19.25 2.46
N SER A 134 2.60 -20.26 1.66
CA SER A 134 2.99 -20.32 0.24
C SER A 134 2.48 -19.12 -0.55
N TYR A 135 1.25 -18.67 -0.28
CA TYR A 135 0.67 -17.48 -0.89
C TYR A 135 1.45 -16.21 -0.52
N GLN A 136 1.73 -16.03 0.77
CA GLN A 136 2.53 -14.92 1.30
C GLN A 136 3.95 -14.91 0.74
N ASP A 137 4.56 -16.08 0.53
CA ASP A 137 5.89 -16.22 -0.07
C ASP A 137 5.89 -16.08 -1.60
N GLY A 138 4.72 -15.88 -2.23
CA GLY A 138 4.60 -15.69 -3.69
C GLY A 138 4.63 -17.00 -4.47
N HIS A 139 4.68 -18.15 -3.78
CA HIS A 139 4.57 -19.48 -4.36
C HIS A 139 3.09 -19.82 -4.65
N LEU A 140 2.46 -19.02 -5.51
CA LEU A 140 1.01 -19.11 -5.79
C LEU A 140 0.59 -20.49 -6.33
N ALA A 141 1.45 -21.16 -7.11
CA ALA A 141 1.18 -22.50 -7.61
C ALA A 141 1.10 -23.53 -6.46
N ALA A 142 2.02 -23.46 -5.48
CA ALA A 142 2.00 -24.32 -4.30
C ALA A 142 0.81 -24.01 -3.40
N ALA A 143 0.49 -22.72 -3.21
CA ALA A 143 -0.68 -22.27 -2.47
C ALA A 143 -1.97 -22.81 -3.10
N LYS A 144 -2.12 -22.67 -4.42
CA LYS A 144 -3.26 -23.18 -5.18
C LYS A 144 -3.36 -24.70 -5.08
N SER A 145 -2.26 -25.42 -5.29
CA SER A 145 -2.23 -26.88 -5.20
C SER A 145 -2.74 -27.37 -3.83
N ARG A 146 -2.24 -26.79 -2.73
CA ARG A 146 -2.68 -27.14 -1.37
C ARG A 146 -4.14 -26.75 -1.10
N ALA A 147 -4.58 -25.56 -1.52
CA ALA A 147 -5.97 -25.14 -1.34
C ALA A 147 -6.95 -25.99 -2.17
N SER A 148 -6.57 -26.40 -3.38
CA SER A 148 -7.35 -27.34 -4.21
C SER A 148 -7.36 -28.75 -3.63
N PHE A 149 -6.23 -29.24 -3.12
CA PHE A 149 -6.17 -30.51 -2.37
C PHE A 149 -7.13 -30.49 -1.19
N MET A 150 -7.16 -29.39 -0.44
CA MET A 150 -8.10 -29.19 0.67
C MET A 150 -9.56 -29.29 0.26
N LEU A 151 -9.96 -28.60 -0.83
CA LEU A 151 -11.35 -28.67 -1.30
C LEU A 151 -11.74 -30.03 -1.89
N LYS A 152 -10.77 -30.85 -2.30
CA LYS A 152 -11.05 -32.23 -2.74
C LYS A 152 -11.56 -33.10 -1.59
N TYR A 153 -11.00 -32.96 -0.38
CA TYR A 153 -11.36 -33.77 0.80
C TYR A 153 -12.34 -33.06 1.74
N TYR A 154 -12.35 -31.73 1.73
CA TYR A 154 -13.23 -30.87 2.52
C TYR A 154 -13.94 -29.84 1.63
N PRO A 155 -14.92 -30.25 0.80
CA PRO A 155 -15.53 -29.37 -0.22
C PRO A 155 -16.24 -28.14 0.35
N SER A 156 -16.68 -28.20 1.62
CA SER A 156 -17.35 -27.10 2.32
C SER A 156 -16.39 -26.18 3.08
N ASN A 157 -15.07 -26.35 2.94
CA ASN A 157 -14.10 -25.51 3.64
C ASN A 157 -14.11 -24.07 3.07
N ALA A 158 -14.74 -23.15 3.82
CA ALA A 158 -14.91 -21.76 3.42
C ALA A 158 -13.57 -21.02 3.27
N GLU A 159 -12.57 -21.32 4.11
CA GLU A 159 -11.28 -20.64 4.05
C GLU A 159 -10.44 -21.05 2.84
N ALA A 160 -10.44 -22.35 2.48
CA ALA A 160 -9.76 -22.83 1.27
C ALA A 160 -10.42 -22.25 0.01
N THR A 161 -11.76 -22.12 0.01
CA THR A 161 -12.51 -21.46 -1.05
C THR A 161 -12.12 -19.99 -1.17
N ALA A 162 -12.11 -19.25 -0.06
CA ALA A 162 -11.70 -17.85 -0.02
C ALA A 162 -10.25 -17.66 -0.50
N LEU A 163 -9.32 -18.51 -0.06
CA LEU A 163 -7.92 -18.46 -0.49
C LEU A 163 -7.77 -18.71 -2.00
N LEU A 164 -8.54 -19.66 -2.57
CA LEU A 164 -8.53 -19.84 -4.03
C LEU A 164 -9.08 -18.63 -4.77
N THR A 165 -10.15 -18.00 -4.27
CA THR A 165 -10.67 -16.75 -4.85
C THR A 165 -9.60 -15.66 -4.82
N GLU A 166 -8.93 -15.45 -3.69
CA GLU A 166 -7.82 -14.49 -3.56
C GLU A 166 -6.68 -14.80 -4.55
N LEU A 167 -6.28 -16.07 -4.67
CA LEU A 167 -5.25 -16.52 -5.60
C LEU A 167 -5.65 -16.26 -7.06
N HIS A 168 -6.92 -16.51 -7.40
CA HIS A 168 -7.45 -16.26 -8.73
C HIS A 168 -7.46 -14.77 -9.06
N GLU A 169 -7.89 -13.92 -8.14
CA GLU A 169 -7.87 -12.47 -8.30
C GLU A 169 -6.44 -11.94 -8.43
N ALA A 170 -5.49 -12.45 -7.63
CA ALA A 170 -4.09 -12.05 -7.70
C ALA A 170 -3.39 -12.48 -9.01
N GLN A 171 -3.85 -13.56 -9.63
CA GLN A 171 -3.31 -14.08 -10.90
C GLN A 171 -4.08 -13.58 -12.13
N ALA A 172 -5.26 -12.98 -11.94
CA ALA A 172 -6.11 -12.54 -13.03
C ALA A 172 -5.39 -11.48 -13.86
N PRO A 173 -5.21 -11.71 -15.17
CA PRO A 173 -4.72 -10.65 -16.02
C PRO A 173 -5.75 -9.53 -16.07
N TYR A 174 -5.30 -8.30 -16.23
CA TYR A 174 -6.22 -7.19 -16.37
C TYR A 174 -5.83 -6.30 -17.54
N VAL A 175 -6.85 -5.69 -18.12
CA VAL A 175 -6.74 -4.65 -19.13
C VAL A 175 -7.49 -3.43 -18.64
N ARG A 176 -6.86 -2.27 -18.76
CA ARG A 176 -7.41 -0.98 -18.38
C ARG A 176 -7.34 -0.04 -19.56
N LEU A 177 -8.46 0.60 -19.85
CA LEU A 177 -8.56 1.71 -20.79
C LEU A 177 -8.93 2.97 -20.01
N SER A 178 -8.10 4.00 -20.09
CA SER A 178 -8.33 5.29 -19.45
C SER A 178 -8.39 6.40 -20.49
N SER A 179 -9.29 7.35 -20.29
CA SER A 179 -9.37 8.60 -21.04
C SER A 179 -9.40 9.76 -20.05
N ARG A 180 -8.55 10.76 -20.24
CA ARG A 180 -8.44 11.91 -19.35
C ARG A 180 -8.44 13.20 -20.17
N TYR A 181 -9.27 14.15 -19.77
CA TYR A 181 -9.27 15.50 -20.30
C TYR A 181 -8.65 16.45 -19.27
N LEU A 182 -7.69 17.27 -19.69
CA LEU A 182 -7.02 18.26 -18.88
C LEU A 182 -7.23 19.66 -19.47
N THR A 183 -7.43 20.65 -18.62
CA THR A 183 -7.42 22.06 -18.96
C THR A 183 -6.72 22.85 -17.85
N ASP A 184 -5.98 23.89 -18.21
CA ASP A 184 -5.40 24.83 -17.24
C ASP A 184 -5.50 26.29 -17.69
N ASP A 185 -4.98 27.20 -16.86
CA ASP A 185 -4.86 28.64 -17.11
C ASP A 185 -3.55 29.02 -17.85
N GLN A 186 -2.72 28.04 -18.24
CA GLN A 186 -1.59 28.19 -19.16
C GLN A 186 -2.02 27.86 -20.60
N PRO A 187 -3.19 28.35 -21.03
CA PRO A 187 -4.09 27.80 -22.06
C PRO A 187 -3.79 26.39 -22.61
N LEU A 188 -3.39 25.44 -21.77
CA LEU A 188 -3.12 24.07 -22.19
C LEU A 188 -4.40 23.25 -22.05
N LYS A 189 -4.80 22.60 -23.14
CA LYS A 189 -5.82 21.56 -23.14
C LYS A 189 -5.21 20.27 -23.64
N ALA A 190 -5.55 19.15 -23.01
CA ALA A 190 -5.08 17.84 -23.45
C ALA A 190 -6.16 16.78 -23.34
N LEU A 191 -6.21 15.88 -24.33
CA LEU A 191 -6.93 14.62 -24.27
C LEU A 191 -5.92 13.49 -24.27
N VAL A 192 -5.95 12.66 -23.23
CA VAL A 192 -4.98 11.59 -23.01
C VAL A 192 -5.71 10.25 -22.93
N HIS A 193 -5.33 9.33 -23.81
CA HIS A 193 -5.79 7.95 -23.79
C HIS A 193 -4.67 7.03 -23.33
N GLU A 194 -5.00 6.05 -22.50
CA GLU A 194 -4.05 5.11 -21.94
C GLU A 194 -4.63 3.70 -21.99
N LEU A 195 -3.91 2.77 -22.62
CA LEU A 195 -4.19 1.35 -22.60
C LEU A 195 -3.10 0.65 -21.80
N GLU A 196 -3.49 -0.06 -20.75
CA GLU A 196 -2.59 -0.84 -19.90
C GLU A 196 -3.06 -2.29 -19.84
N GLY A 197 -2.12 -3.23 -19.96
CA GLY A 197 -2.37 -4.66 -19.81
C GLY A 197 -1.31 -5.29 -18.92
N THR A 198 -1.73 -6.08 -17.93
CA THR A 198 -0.82 -6.79 -17.02
C THR A 198 -1.17 -8.27 -16.96
N TRP A 199 -0.15 -9.12 -16.96
CA TRP A 199 -0.29 -10.57 -16.81
C TRP A 199 0.65 -11.08 -15.72
N TYR A 200 0.11 -11.71 -14.67
CA TYR A 200 0.92 -12.45 -13.72
C TYR A 200 1.27 -13.83 -14.29
N ARG A 201 2.55 -14.18 -14.34
CA ARG A 201 3.02 -15.54 -14.66
C ARG A 201 3.73 -16.18 -13.48
N SER A 202 4.62 -15.44 -12.81
CA SER A 202 5.34 -15.90 -11.63
C SER A 202 5.81 -14.72 -10.79
N TRP A 203 6.45 -15.03 -9.67
CA TRP A 203 7.10 -14.04 -8.82
C TRP A 203 8.25 -13.30 -9.54
N LEU A 204 8.83 -13.88 -10.59
CA LEU A 204 9.84 -13.22 -11.45
C LEU A 204 9.26 -12.57 -12.70
N LEU A 205 8.04 -12.93 -13.09
CA LEU A 205 7.49 -12.55 -14.39
C LEU A 205 6.04 -12.07 -14.21
N THR A 206 5.89 -10.77 -14.08
CA THR A 206 4.61 -10.06 -14.14
C THR A 206 4.75 -8.92 -15.14
N PRO A 207 4.73 -9.22 -16.45
CA PRO A 207 4.84 -8.20 -17.48
C PRO A 207 3.63 -7.28 -17.51
N THR A 208 3.91 -6.00 -17.75
CA THR A 208 2.91 -4.95 -18.00
C THR A 208 3.29 -4.16 -19.23
N ALA A 209 2.35 -4.01 -20.17
CA ALA A 209 2.50 -3.16 -21.34
C ALA A 209 1.57 -1.94 -21.19
N ARG A 210 2.08 -0.76 -21.56
CA ARG A 210 1.34 0.51 -21.53
C ARG A 210 1.53 1.26 -22.84
N LEU A 211 0.43 1.77 -23.39
CA LEU A 211 0.41 2.71 -24.50
C LEU A 211 -0.34 3.96 -24.05
N GLN A 212 0.32 5.11 -24.09
CA GLN A 212 -0.29 6.40 -23.86
C GLN A 212 -0.26 7.22 -25.14
N LEU A 213 -1.40 7.76 -25.53
CA LEU A 213 -1.56 8.72 -26.62
C LEU A 213 -2.08 10.02 -26.02
N ALA A 214 -1.50 11.16 -26.40
CA ALA A 214 -1.93 12.46 -25.90
C ALA A 214 -2.00 13.47 -27.03
N ASP A 215 -3.15 14.13 -27.16
CA ASP A 215 -3.40 15.24 -28.07
C ASP A 215 -3.50 16.52 -27.26
N PHE A 216 -2.64 17.49 -27.58
CA PHE A 216 -2.55 18.79 -26.93
C PHE A 216 -3.04 19.88 -27.86
N THR A 217 -3.95 20.72 -27.37
CA THR A 217 -4.37 21.96 -28.02
C THR A 217 -3.65 23.12 -27.35
N LEU A 218 -2.85 23.84 -28.12
CA LEU A 218 -2.12 25.04 -27.72
C LEU A 218 -2.71 26.26 -28.46
N PRO A 219 -2.48 27.50 -28.02
CA PRO A 219 -3.08 28.70 -28.64
C PRO A 219 -2.90 28.83 -30.16
N GLU A 220 -1.75 28.38 -30.68
CA GLU A 220 -1.37 28.60 -32.10
C GLU A 220 -1.16 27.29 -32.88
N THR A 221 -1.21 26.13 -32.20
CA THR A 221 -0.91 24.83 -32.81
C THR A 221 -1.51 23.69 -32.01
N ALA A 222 -1.63 22.52 -32.63
CA ALA A 222 -1.81 21.27 -31.91
C ALA A 222 -0.50 20.49 -31.87
N ARG A 223 -0.33 19.63 -30.85
CA ARG A 223 0.75 18.65 -30.77
C ARG A 223 0.17 17.32 -30.34
N ASN A 224 0.80 16.23 -30.76
CA ASN A 224 0.39 14.88 -30.36
C ASN A 224 1.59 14.06 -29.93
N SER A 225 1.41 13.13 -29.01
CA SER A 225 2.51 12.28 -28.56
C SER A 225 2.06 10.85 -28.32
N ALA A 226 3.02 9.93 -28.47
CA ALA A 226 2.86 8.53 -28.12
C ALA A 226 3.97 8.10 -27.16
N TRP A 227 3.59 7.32 -26.15
CA TRP A 227 4.51 6.69 -25.23
C TRP A 227 4.16 5.21 -25.08
N LEU A 228 5.08 4.35 -25.52
CA LEU A 228 4.99 2.91 -25.34
C LEU A 228 5.96 2.48 -24.23
N GLN A 229 5.48 1.69 -23.28
CA GLN A 229 6.29 1.13 -22.21
C GLN A 229 6.01 -0.35 -22.01
N VAL A 230 7.06 -1.11 -21.72
CA VAL A 230 6.99 -2.49 -21.24
C VAL A 230 7.75 -2.56 -19.92
N SER A 231 7.14 -3.19 -18.94
CA SER A 231 7.70 -3.33 -17.60
C SER A 231 7.53 -4.75 -17.08
N ASN A 232 8.32 -5.12 -16.09
CA ASN A 232 8.21 -6.39 -15.41
C ASN A 232 8.43 -6.22 -13.90
N LEU A 233 7.49 -6.75 -13.12
CA LEU A 233 7.54 -6.72 -11.67
C LEU A 233 8.10 -8.03 -11.09
N LEU A 234 9.23 -7.93 -10.40
CA LEU A 234 9.93 -9.00 -9.69
C LEU A 234 9.59 -8.91 -8.18
N ARG A 235 9.22 -10.02 -7.56
CA ARG A 235 8.81 -10.10 -6.15
C ARG A 235 9.61 -11.15 -5.38
N PHE A 236 10.54 -10.71 -4.55
CA PHE A 236 11.34 -11.54 -3.67
C PHE A 236 10.77 -11.51 -2.25
N ASN A 237 9.65 -12.20 -2.04
CA ASN A 237 8.86 -12.09 -0.80
C ASN A 237 9.63 -12.49 0.47
N GLN A 238 10.51 -13.50 0.39
CA GLN A 238 11.38 -13.91 1.50
C GLN A 238 12.34 -12.81 1.95
N LEU A 239 12.73 -11.94 1.01
CA LEU A 239 13.55 -10.76 1.28
C LEU A 239 12.69 -9.52 1.54
N GLY A 240 11.36 -9.61 1.44
CA GLY A 240 10.47 -8.45 1.47
C GLY A 240 10.84 -7.40 0.42
N LEU A 241 11.34 -7.81 -0.75
CA LEU A 241 11.85 -6.94 -1.79
C LEU A 241 11.00 -7.05 -3.06
N THR A 242 10.68 -5.92 -3.66
CA THR A 242 10.02 -5.82 -4.95
C THR A 242 10.85 -4.94 -5.86
N VAL A 243 11.00 -5.33 -7.13
CA VAL A 243 11.72 -4.57 -8.15
C VAL A 243 10.85 -4.45 -9.40
N ASP A 244 10.51 -3.24 -9.80
CA ASP A 244 9.85 -2.96 -11.07
C ASP A 244 10.87 -2.35 -12.03
N VAL A 245 11.01 -2.93 -13.21
CA VAL A 245 11.91 -2.45 -14.26
C VAL A 245 11.10 -2.21 -15.52
N ALA A 246 11.23 -1.02 -16.10
CA ALA A 246 10.55 -0.63 -17.32
C ALA A 246 11.53 -0.10 -18.37
N GLY A 247 11.23 -0.39 -19.63
CA GLY A 247 11.81 0.25 -20.81
C GLY A 247 10.71 0.72 -21.75
N GLY A 248 10.96 1.79 -22.49
CA GLY A 248 9.94 2.32 -23.39
C GLY A 248 10.46 3.30 -24.41
N LEU A 249 9.58 3.70 -25.32
CA LEU A 249 9.84 4.65 -26.40
C LEU A 249 8.79 5.75 -26.39
N PHE A 250 9.25 7.00 -26.47
CA PHE A 250 8.41 8.19 -26.49
C PHE A 250 8.63 8.98 -27.79
N ARG A 251 7.58 9.62 -28.29
CA ARG A 251 7.63 10.52 -29.45
C ARG A 251 6.68 11.69 -29.23
N SER A 252 7.18 12.93 -29.36
CA SER A 252 6.43 14.16 -29.09
C SER A 252 5.64 14.72 -30.28
N GLU A 253 5.75 14.09 -31.46
CA GLU A 253 4.99 14.38 -32.68
C GLU A 253 4.89 13.10 -33.54
N LEU A 254 3.67 12.63 -33.80
CA LEU A 254 3.44 11.40 -34.56
C LEU A 254 3.91 11.50 -36.01
N ASN A 255 3.85 12.70 -36.60
CA ASN A 255 4.30 12.99 -37.96
C ASN A 255 5.67 13.68 -37.90
N GLY A 256 6.76 12.93 -38.08
CA GLY A 256 8.12 13.49 -38.23
C GLY A 256 8.97 13.61 -36.96
N GLY A 257 8.40 13.43 -35.76
CA GLY A 257 9.17 13.48 -34.51
C GLY A 257 10.19 12.33 -34.36
N LYS A 258 11.24 12.53 -33.56
CA LYS A 258 12.22 11.47 -33.19
C LYS A 258 11.68 10.59 -32.05
N TRP A 259 12.14 9.35 -32.00
CA TRP A 259 11.89 8.45 -30.88
C TRP A 259 12.93 8.63 -29.78
N TYR A 260 12.48 8.69 -28.52
CA TYR A 260 13.30 8.83 -27.33
C TYR A 260 13.15 7.61 -26.44
N GLN A 261 14.27 7.09 -25.96
CA GLN A 261 14.28 6.01 -25.01
C GLN A 261 13.86 6.52 -23.63
N THR A 262 12.98 5.77 -23.00
CA THR A 262 12.52 5.96 -21.63
C THR A 262 12.80 4.68 -20.84
N GLY A 263 12.85 4.80 -19.53
CA GLY A 263 13.03 3.64 -18.67
C GLY A 263 12.90 4.01 -17.22
N SER A 264 12.58 3.03 -16.40
CA SER A 264 12.51 3.22 -14.95
C SER A 264 12.95 1.97 -14.21
N VAL A 265 13.44 2.20 -13.00
CA VAL A 265 13.64 1.15 -12.02
C VAL A 265 13.09 1.65 -10.68
N LEU A 266 12.26 0.84 -10.03
CA LEU A 266 11.75 1.07 -8.69
C LEU A 266 12.08 -0.13 -7.80
N PHE A 267 12.78 0.13 -6.72
CA PHE A 267 13.06 -0.83 -5.66
C PHE A 267 12.21 -0.49 -4.43
N THR A 268 11.50 -1.48 -3.89
CA THR A 268 10.74 -1.36 -2.63
C THR A 268 11.18 -2.46 -1.68
N LYS A 269 11.73 -2.09 -0.53
CA LYS A 269 12.14 -3.01 0.54
C LYS A 269 11.27 -2.82 1.77
N LYS A 270 10.58 -3.88 2.21
CA LYS A 270 9.95 -3.95 3.52
C LYS A 270 11.02 -4.08 4.60
N ALA A 271 11.37 -2.98 5.25
CA ALA A 271 12.41 -2.94 6.28
C ALA A 271 11.87 -3.32 7.67
N ALA A 272 10.58 -3.07 7.93
CA ALA A 272 9.89 -3.53 9.13
C ALA A 272 8.42 -3.85 8.82
N ARG A 273 7.65 -4.30 9.84
CA ARG A 273 6.24 -4.72 9.67
C ARG A 273 5.38 -3.71 8.90
N TYR A 274 5.59 -2.41 9.15
CA TYR A 274 4.83 -1.29 8.59
C TYR A 274 5.71 -0.28 7.85
N LEU A 275 7.02 -0.55 7.70
CA LEU A 275 7.98 0.41 7.15
C LEU A 275 8.57 -0.13 5.85
N HIS A 276 8.51 0.70 4.82
CA HIS A 276 9.00 0.42 3.47
C HIS A 276 10.02 1.48 3.07
N LEU A 277 11.08 1.04 2.40
CA LEU A 277 12.09 1.88 1.78
C LEU A 277 11.89 1.81 0.27
N ASP A 278 11.73 2.95 -0.37
CA ASP A 278 11.55 3.06 -1.81
C ASP A 278 12.76 3.80 -2.41
N LEU A 279 13.33 3.27 -3.50
CA LEU A 279 14.37 3.91 -4.30
C LEU A 279 13.96 3.81 -5.77
N SER A 280 13.94 4.91 -6.49
CA SER A 280 13.60 4.91 -7.91
C SER A 280 14.50 5.81 -8.75
N THR A 281 14.64 5.44 -10.02
CA THR A 281 15.18 6.29 -11.07
C THR A 281 14.36 6.10 -12.34
N GLU A 282 14.02 7.19 -13.01
CA GLU A 282 13.16 7.17 -14.20
C GLU A 282 13.62 8.24 -15.20
N ARG A 283 13.77 7.85 -16.47
CA ARG A 283 13.88 8.75 -17.61
C ARG A 283 12.54 8.81 -18.33
N LYS A 284 11.90 9.97 -18.35
CA LYS A 284 10.56 10.17 -18.93
C LYS A 284 10.42 11.52 -19.65
N PRO A 285 9.42 11.68 -20.53
CA PRO A 285 9.10 12.99 -21.09
C PRO A 285 8.60 13.97 -20.01
N TYR A 286 8.83 15.26 -20.24
CA TYR A 286 8.27 16.38 -19.50
C TYR A 286 7.33 17.16 -20.42
N GLN A 287 6.03 17.13 -20.11
CA GLN A 287 4.95 17.70 -20.94
C GLN A 287 4.01 18.55 -20.08
N ARG A 288 4.57 19.49 -19.30
CA ARG A 288 3.81 20.29 -18.30
C ARG A 288 3.74 21.79 -18.58
N THR A 289 4.47 22.29 -19.56
CA THR A 289 4.46 23.72 -19.93
C THR A 289 4.27 23.84 -21.44
N LEU A 290 3.71 24.98 -21.89
CA LEU A 290 3.63 25.29 -23.32
C LEU A 290 5.01 25.20 -24.00
N ALA A 291 6.05 25.70 -23.34
CA ALA A 291 7.42 25.67 -23.86
C ALA A 291 7.97 24.24 -24.00
N SER A 292 7.70 23.35 -23.04
CA SER A 292 8.12 21.94 -23.14
C SER A 292 7.47 21.22 -24.32
N LEU A 293 6.20 21.50 -24.61
CA LEU A 293 5.45 20.92 -25.73
C LEU A 293 5.85 21.50 -27.09
N ARG A 294 6.31 22.75 -27.11
CA ARG A 294 6.83 23.42 -28.32
C ARG A 294 8.27 23.02 -28.66
N SER A 295 9.02 22.44 -27.71
CA SER A 295 10.42 22.06 -27.94
C SER A 295 10.56 21.05 -29.08
N THR A 296 11.41 21.38 -30.06
CA THR A 296 11.72 20.57 -31.25
C THR A 296 12.53 19.34 -30.87
N GLY A 297 11.85 18.37 -30.28
CA GLY A 297 12.45 17.14 -29.80
C GLY A 297 11.78 16.55 -28.57
N GLY A 298 10.87 17.25 -27.91
CA GLY A 298 10.29 16.74 -26.67
C GLY A 298 11.30 16.79 -25.52
N LEU A 299 10.95 17.54 -24.48
CA LEU A 299 11.79 17.67 -23.31
C LEU A 299 11.81 16.36 -22.51
N MET A 300 13.01 15.84 -22.24
CA MET A 300 13.22 14.67 -21.40
C MET A 300 13.77 15.07 -20.04
N GLN A 301 13.39 14.33 -19.00
CA GLN A 301 13.88 14.50 -17.64
C GLN A 301 14.32 13.16 -17.05
N HIS A 302 15.30 13.22 -16.14
CA HIS A 302 15.65 12.10 -15.27
C HIS A 302 15.25 12.42 -13.84
N VAL A 303 14.41 11.58 -13.24
CA VAL A 303 13.90 11.72 -11.88
C VAL A 303 14.48 10.59 -11.04
N SER A 304 15.16 10.94 -9.95
CA SER A 304 15.62 9.98 -8.96
C SER A 304 15.01 10.30 -7.60
N ALA A 305 14.47 9.31 -6.91
CA ALA A 305 13.81 9.51 -5.63
C ALA A 305 14.20 8.45 -4.61
N ALA A 306 14.27 8.85 -3.35
CA ALA A 306 14.40 7.97 -2.20
C ALA A 306 13.29 8.33 -1.19
N ALA A 307 12.61 7.33 -0.65
CA ALA A 307 11.53 7.54 0.30
C ALA A 307 11.47 6.47 1.40
N ILE A 308 10.93 6.89 2.54
CA ILE A 308 10.51 6.01 3.64
C ILE A 308 8.99 6.12 3.71
N ARG A 309 8.29 5.00 3.61
CA ARG A 309 6.83 4.92 3.69
C ARG A 309 6.42 4.12 4.92
N PHE A 310 5.44 4.65 5.65
CA PHE A 310 4.80 4.01 6.78
C PHE A 310 3.36 3.64 6.42
N ASP A 311 2.99 2.38 6.63
CA ASP A 311 1.65 1.86 6.33
C ASP A 311 1.22 0.84 7.40
N LYS A 312 0.35 1.29 8.30
CA LYS A 312 -0.27 0.43 9.32
C LYS A 312 -1.70 0.09 8.92
N SER A 313 -1.83 -0.89 8.02
CA SER A 313 -3.12 -1.45 7.58
C SER A 313 -4.06 -0.38 7.04
N GLU A 314 -3.56 0.53 6.19
CA GLU A 314 -4.31 1.66 5.62
C GLU A 314 -4.86 2.68 6.65
N ARG A 315 -4.64 2.48 7.97
CA ARG A 315 -5.16 3.38 9.01
C ARG A 315 -4.24 4.56 9.24
N TRP A 316 -2.97 4.27 9.45
CA TRP A 316 -1.91 5.27 9.54
C TRP A 316 -1.05 5.15 8.30
N LEU A 317 -0.97 6.25 7.56
CA LEU A 317 -0.22 6.33 6.32
C LEU A 317 0.75 7.49 6.44
N GLY A 318 2.01 7.29 6.07
CA GLY A 318 2.99 8.37 6.06
C GLY A 318 4.06 8.14 5.01
N LYS A 319 4.68 9.23 4.57
CA LYS A 319 5.80 9.18 3.65
C LYS A 319 6.74 10.35 3.92
N ALA A 320 8.04 10.10 3.93
CA ALA A 320 9.07 11.12 3.83
C ALA A 320 9.95 10.78 2.62
N ALA A 321 10.25 11.76 1.78
CA ALA A 321 10.93 11.52 0.51
C ALA A 321 11.80 12.70 0.08
N TYR A 322 12.81 12.37 -0.71
CA TYR A 322 13.62 13.31 -1.46
C TYR A 322 13.62 12.90 -2.94
N GLU A 323 13.43 13.87 -3.82
CA GLU A 323 13.39 13.72 -5.26
C GLU A 323 14.33 14.72 -5.92
N ARG A 324 15.08 14.26 -6.92
CA ARG A 324 15.93 15.07 -7.78
C ARG A 324 15.48 14.87 -9.23
N GLN A 325 15.03 15.93 -9.87
CA GLN A 325 14.72 15.97 -11.30
C GLN A 325 15.88 16.66 -12.01
N THR A 326 16.40 16.10 -13.09
CA THR A 326 17.50 16.67 -13.87
C THR A 326 17.14 16.74 -15.35
N PHE A 327 17.56 17.81 -16.00
CA PHE A 327 17.27 18.12 -17.40
C PHE A 327 18.57 18.13 -18.24
N ALA A 328 18.43 18.22 -19.56
CA ALA A 328 19.55 18.17 -20.50
C ALA A 328 20.56 19.33 -20.33
N ASP A 329 20.10 20.47 -19.82
CA ASP A 329 20.90 21.66 -19.48
C ASP A 329 21.62 21.54 -18.12
N GLN A 330 21.62 20.34 -17.51
CA GLN A 330 22.21 20.06 -16.20
C GLN A 330 21.57 20.81 -15.04
N ASN A 331 20.45 21.51 -15.25
CA ASN A 331 19.67 22.03 -14.14
C ASN A 331 19.07 20.87 -13.35
N ALA A 332 18.98 21.05 -12.03
CA ALA A 332 18.35 20.09 -11.15
C ALA A 332 17.30 20.78 -10.30
N VAL A 333 16.11 20.16 -10.18
CA VAL A 333 15.08 20.53 -9.22
C VAL A 333 15.12 19.51 -8.09
N HIS A 334 15.33 20.02 -6.88
CA HIS A 334 15.40 19.27 -5.65
C HIS A 334 14.10 19.45 -4.89
N THR A 335 13.46 18.36 -4.49
CA THR A 335 12.22 18.41 -3.69
C THR A 335 12.35 17.47 -2.50
N ALA A 336 12.18 17.98 -1.29
CA ALA A 336 12.03 17.19 -0.07
C ALA A 336 10.60 17.36 0.45
N TYR A 337 9.95 16.27 0.86
CA TYR A 337 8.61 16.37 1.43
C TYR A 337 8.35 15.26 2.44
N ALA A 338 7.43 15.54 3.37
CA ALA A 338 6.93 14.57 4.32
C ALA A 338 5.46 14.79 4.59
N TRP A 339 4.71 13.71 4.80
CA TRP A 339 3.32 13.78 5.21
C TRP A 339 2.92 12.60 6.09
N LEU A 340 1.88 12.82 6.90
CA LEU A 340 1.26 11.81 7.76
C LEU A 340 -0.25 11.98 7.73
N LEU A 341 -0.97 10.88 7.55
CA LEU A 341 -2.41 10.73 7.67
C LEU A 341 -2.72 9.78 8.83
N VAL A 342 -3.62 10.21 9.69
CA VAL A 342 -4.11 9.45 10.85
C VAL A 342 -5.62 9.24 10.71
N PRO A 343 -6.16 8.13 11.22
CA PRO A 343 -7.58 7.85 11.11
C PRO A 343 -8.38 8.75 12.06
N LEU A 344 -9.38 9.44 11.54
CA LEU A 344 -10.37 10.21 12.31
C LEU A 344 -11.65 9.40 12.54
N LEU A 345 -12.04 8.58 11.55
CA LEU A 345 -13.19 7.68 11.62
C LEU A 345 -12.88 6.37 10.88
N ILE A 346 -13.17 5.23 11.50
CA ILE A 346 -13.05 3.91 10.87
C ILE A 346 -14.30 3.09 11.18
N ASN A 347 -15.14 2.90 10.16
CA ASN A 347 -16.31 2.03 10.17
C ASN A 347 -16.23 1.00 9.02
N LYS A 348 -17.01 -0.09 9.10
CA LYS A 348 -16.95 -1.21 8.12
C LYS A 348 -17.15 -0.81 6.65
N GLY A 349 -17.75 0.35 6.36
CA GLY A 349 -17.95 0.85 5.00
C GLY A 349 -17.49 2.29 4.78
N ALA A 350 -16.82 2.91 5.75
CA ALA A 350 -16.38 4.30 5.64
C ALA A 350 -15.11 4.55 6.44
N THR A 351 -14.17 5.25 5.84
CA THR A 351 -12.93 5.70 6.48
C THR A 351 -12.74 7.18 6.20
N LEU A 352 -12.35 7.93 7.24
CA LEU A 352 -11.95 9.32 7.16
C LEU A 352 -10.60 9.47 7.86
N GLN A 353 -9.68 10.15 7.20
CA GLN A 353 -8.35 10.44 7.69
C GLN A 353 -8.07 11.93 7.59
N GLY A 354 -7.29 12.43 8.53
CA GLY A 354 -6.79 13.79 8.58
C GLY A 354 -5.28 13.78 8.77
N GLY A 355 -4.61 14.84 8.36
CA GLY A 355 -3.17 14.83 8.41
C GLY A 355 -2.52 16.16 8.09
N TYR A 356 -1.20 16.08 7.97
CA TYR A 356 -0.33 17.21 7.71
C TYR A 356 0.71 16.85 6.66
N ALA A 357 1.08 17.82 5.83
CA ALA A 357 2.19 17.72 4.90
C ALA A 357 3.11 18.93 4.97
N TRP A 358 4.39 18.69 4.73
CA TRP A 358 5.41 19.69 4.49
C TRP A 358 6.15 19.37 3.19
N SER A 359 6.50 20.38 2.41
CA SER A 359 7.40 20.26 1.27
C SER A 359 8.33 21.47 1.12
N TYR A 360 9.52 21.20 0.60
CA TYR A 360 10.51 22.18 0.15
C TYR A 360 10.95 21.83 -1.26
N ALA A 361 11.00 22.83 -2.16
CA ALA A 361 11.50 22.66 -3.51
C ALA A 361 12.38 23.83 -3.97
N THR A 362 13.48 23.52 -4.67
CA THR A 362 14.36 24.53 -5.28
C THR A 362 15.09 23.97 -6.49
N ALA A 363 15.34 24.83 -7.48
CA ALA A 363 16.16 24.54 -8.65
C ALA A 363 17.57 25.13 -8.50
N ASN A 364 18.57 24.55 -9.17
CA ASN A 364 19.94 25.08 -9.20
C ASN A 364 19.98 26.47 -9.85
N HIS A 365 19.24 26.65 -10.94
CA HIS A 365 19.02 27.95 -11.55
C HIS A 365 17.59 28.08 -12.08
N SER A 366 17.16 29.33 -12.26
CA SER A 366 15.84 29.63 -12.81
C SER A 366 15.88 29.57 -14.35
N THR A 367 14.79 29.08 -14.93
CA THR A 367 14.49 29.01 -16.36
C THR A 367 13.45 30.06 -16.77
N TYR A 368 13.23 31.06 -15.91
CA TYR A 368 12.31 32.16 -16.17
C TYR A 368 12.97 33.17 -17.11
N VAL A 369 12.36 33.38 -18.28
CA VAL A 369 12.88 34.18 -19.39
C VAL A 369 11.82 35.15 -19.89
N PRO A 370 12.20 36.27 -20.53
CA PRO A 370 11.23 37.24 -21.04
C PRO A 370 10.40 36.66 -22.19
N VAL A 371 9.15 37.11 -22.29
CA VAL A 371 8.25 36.77 -23.41
C VAL A 371 8.73 37.42 -24.72
N ARG A 372 9.24 38.66 -24.63
CA ARG A 372 9.66 39.49 -25.76
C ARG A 372 11.18 39.66 -25.80
N ALA A 373 11.72 39.92 -26.98
CA ALA A 373 13.13 40.27 -27.14
C ALA A 373 13.41 41.68 -26.58
N LEU A 374 14.66 41.94 -26.20
CA LEU A 374 15.08 43.20 -25.57
C LEU A 374 14.72 44.43 -26.40
N ASN A 375 14.92 44.37 -27.73
CA ASN A 375 14.56 45.45 -28.65
C ASN A 375 13.07 45.80 -28.63
N GLU A 376 12.19 44.80 -28.54
CA GLU A 376 10.74 44.99 -28.45
C GLU A 376 10.33 45.56 -27.09
N ILE A 377 10.97 45.10 -26.02
CA ILE A 377 10.75 45.63 -24.66
C ILE A 377 11.09 47.12 -24.63
N ILE A 378 12.26 47.50 -25.16
CA ILE A 378 12.71 48.90 -25.24
C ILE A 378 11.73 49.73 -26.10
N ALA A 379 11.32 49.21 -27.26
CA ALA A 379 10.44 49.93 -28.18
C ALA A 379 9.02 50.17 -27.61
N THR A 380 8.51 49.24 -26.80
CA THR A 380 7.13 49.32 -26.28
C THR A 380 7.02 49.96 -24.90
N ASN A 381 8.14 50.12 -24.18
CA ASN A 381 8.17 50.55 -22.78
C ASN A 381 7.18 49.76 -21.88
N ALA A 382 6.90 48.51 -22.25
CA ALA A 382 5.98 47.64 -21.54
C ALA A 382 6.67 46.96 -20.35
N PRO A 383 5.91 46.53 -19.32
CA PRO A 383 6.45 45.66 -18.27
C PRO A 383 7.14 44.42 -18.86
N VAL A 384 8.26 44.00 -18.26
CA VAL A 384 9.00 42.82 -18.72
C VAL A 384 8.31 41.56 -18.20
N GLU A 385 7.33 41.07 -18.96
CA GLU A 385 6.68 39.79 -18.68
C GLU A 385 7.62 38.62 -18.96
N GLY A 386 7.51 37.57 -18.15
CA GLY A 386 8.29 36.35 -18.32
C GLY A 386 7.48 35.07 -18.14
N TYR A 387 8.09 33.97 -18.55
CA TYR A 387 7.55 32.62 -18.42
C TYR A 387 8.68 31.61 -18.24
N TYR A 388 8.35 30.41 -17.79
CA TYR A 388 9.32 29.33 -17.64
C TYR A 388 9.54 28.60 -18.96
N ALA A 389 10.79 28.56 -19.42
CA ALA A 389 11.19 27.87 -20.65
C ALA A 389 12.47 27.03 -20.44
N PRO A 390 12.46 25.71 -20.71
CA PRO A 390 11.33 24.90 -21.16
C PRO A 390 10.50 24.29 -20.02
N TYR A 391 10.93 24.35 -18.76
CA TYR A 391 10.26 23.70 -17.62
C TYR A 391 10.23 24.60 -16.39
N PHE A 392 9.40 24.24 -15.41
CA PHE A 392 9.25 24.99 -14.17
C PHE A 392 10.46 24.81 -13.24
N SER A 393 11.01 25.92 -12.73
CA SER A 393 12.14 25.94 -11.80
C SER A 393 11.80 26.73 -10.53
N PRO A 394 11.35 26.05 -9.46
CA PRO A 394 11.03 26.71 -8.19
C PRO A 394 12.29 27.26 -7.53
N LYS A 395 12.14 28.28 -6.67
CA LYS A 395 13.22 28.78 -5.82
C LYS A 395 12.71 28.96 -4.40
N ASN A 396 13.37 28.30 -3.44
CA ASN A 396 13.03 28.33 -2.01
C ASN A 396 11.53 28.16 -1.72
N GLN A 397 10.85 27.29 -2.49
CA GLN A 397 9.43 27.04 -2.34
C GLN A 397 9.19 26.18 -1.11
N VAL A 398 8.37 26.64 -0.18
CA VAL A 398 7.98 25.91 1.04
C VAL A 398 6.46 25.84 1.08
N VAL A 399 5.91 24.67 1.37
CA VAL A 399 4.47 24.47 1.56
C VAL A 399 4.23 23.65 2.82
N ASN A 400 3.32 24.14 3.66
CA ASN A 400 2.70 23.40 4.75
C ASN A 400 1.21 23.26 4.45
N SER A 401 0.69 22.05 4.57
CA SER A 401 -0.68 21.75 4.20
C SER A 401 -1.40 20.90 5.23
N LEU A 402 -2.72 21.09 5.29
CA LEU A 402 -3.64 20.16 5.91
C LEU A 402 -4.08 19.13 4.88
N LEU A 403 -4.16 17.88 5.32
CA LEU A 403 -4.59 16.75 4.50
C LEU A 403 -5.92 16.20 5.00
N ALA A 404 -6.78 15.81 4.08
CA ALA A 404 -7.94 14.98 4.35
C ALA A 404 -8.06 13.87 3.30
N SER A 405 -8.50 12.69 3.71
CA SER A 405 -8.75 11.56 2.81
C SER A 405 -9.99 10.81 3.29
N PHE A 406 -10.87 10.46 2.38
CA PHE A 406 -12.03 9.64 2.70
C PHE A 406 -12.22 8.52 1.68
N LYS A 407 -12.80 7.42 2.14
CA LYS A 407 -13.23 6.31 1.30
C LYS A 407 -14.52 5.75 1.87
N ILE A 408 -15.54 5.65 1.03
CA ILE A 408 -16.87 5.11 1.37
C ILE A 408 -17.12 3.95 0.42
N THR A 409 -17.20 2.74 0.97
CA THR A 409 -17.48 1.50 0.24
C THR A 409 -18.79 0.92 0.80
N PRO A 410 -19.93 1.51 0.43
CA PRO A 410 -21.23 1.01 0.86
C PRO A 410 -21.51 -0.38 0.24
N PRO A 411 -22.50 -1.13 0.75
CA PRO A 411 -22.75 -2.53 0.33
C PRO A 411 -23.23 -2.69 -1.12
N TRP A 412 -23.60 -1.60 -1.80
CA TRP A 412 -23.95 -1.60 -3.21
C TRP A 412 -22.71 -1.51 -4.10
N LYS A 413 -22.88 -1.71 -5.41
CA LYS A 413 -21.78 -1.84 -6.38
C LYS A 413 -20.98 -0.55 -6.65
N VAL A 414 -21.03 0.46 -5.79
CA VAL A 414 -20.33 1.74 -5.99
C VAL A 414 -19.51 2.11 -4.78
N ALA A 415 -18.33 2.66 -5.03
CA ALA A 415 -17.45 3.20 -4.00
C ALA A 415 -17.06 4.64 -4.35
N PHE A 416 -16.94 5.47 -3.32
CA PHE A 416 -16.46 6.83 -3.43
C PHE A 416 -15.14 6.98 -2.68
N SER A 417 -14.26 7.81 -3.20
CA SER A 417 -13.05 8.23 -2.49
C SER A 417 -12.71 9.66 -2.84
N GLY A 418 -12.05 10.35 -1.93
CA GLY A 418 -11.48 11.64 -2.21
C GLY A 418 -10.31 11.99 -1.32
N GLN A 419 -9.49 12.91 -1.80
CA GLN A 419 -8.32 13.44 -1.12
C GLN A 419 -8.28 14.95 -1.27
N ALA A 420 -7.88 15.64 -0.21
CA ALA A 420 -7.67 17.07 -0.20
C ALA A 420 -6.32 17.39 0.43
N ASN A 421 -5.58 18.28 -0.22
CA ASN A 421 -4.34 18.86 0.27
C ASN A 421 -4.46 20.39 0.15
N ILE A 422 -4.61 21.05 1.30
CA ILE A 422 -4.90 22.49 1.39
C ILE A 422 -3.72 23.17 2.05
N GLY A 423 -2.99 23.99 1.29
CA GLY A 423 -1.84 24.75 1.76
C GLY A 423 -2.26 25.89 2.69
N VAL A 424 -1.91 25.74 3.96
CA VAL A 424 -2.18 26.73 5.01
C VAL A 424 -1.09 27.79 5.08
N PHE A 425 0.15 27.40 4.79
CA PHE A 425 1.29 28.31 4.69
C PHE A 425 2.14 27.90 3.51
N ALA A 426 2.19 28.73 2.48
CA ALA A 426 3.10 28.51 1.36
C ALA A 426 3.80 29.80 0.95
N ARG A 427 5.09 29.67 0.60
CA ARG A 427 5.91 30.78 0.11
C ARG A 427 6.88 30.29 -0.94
N ALA A 428 7.26 31.16 -1.86
CA ALA A 428 8.33 30.91 -2.83
C ALA A 428 8.99 32.22 -3.23
N ASP A 429 10.23 32.16 -3.70
CA ASP A 429 10.90 33.31 -4.30
C ASP A 429 10.47 33.38 -5.77
N ASN A 430 9.51 34.27 -6.06
CA ASN A 430 8.95 34.49 -7.39
C ASN A 430 9.94 35.27 -8.26
N PRO A 431 10.34 34.77 -9.44
CA PRO A 431 11.15 35.56 -10.35
C PRO A 431 10.35 36.71 -10.94
N TYR A 432 11.02 37.84 -11.16
CA TYR A 432 10.53 38.94 -11.99
C TYR A 432 11.67 39.45 -12.86
N LEU A 433 11.33 40.12 -13.95
CA LEU A 433 12.30 40.65 -14.91
C LEU A 433 12.22 42.18 -14.92
N PHE A 434 13.36 42.84 -15.11
CA PHE A 434 13.45 44.29 -15.22
C PHE A 434 14.61 44.68 -16.13
N LEU A 435 14.54 45.89 -16.71
CA LEU A 435 15.66 46.43 -17.46
C LEU A 435 16.71 46.99 -16.50
N ASN A 436 17.96 46.64 -16.73
CA ASN A 436 19.11 47.21 -16.03
C ASN A 436 20.16 47.67 -17.07
N LYS A 437 21.14 48.44 -16.60
CA LYS A 437 22.22 48.99 -17.42
C LYS A 437 23.56 48.40 -17.02
N SER A 438 24.36 48.01 -18.01
CA SER A 438 25.73 47.56 -17.79
C SER A 438 26.64 48.76 -17.46
N PRO A 439 27.89 48.54 -16.99
CA PRO A 439 28.86 49.61 -16.82
C PRO A 439 29.19 50.38 -18.13
N ALA A 440 28.90 49.80 -19.29
CA ALA A 440 29.05 50.42 -20.61
C ALA A 440 27.76 51.15 -21.08
N ASP A 441 26.79 51.36 -20.18
CA ASP A 441 25.46 51.95 -20.45
C ASP A 441 24.57 51.15 -21.42
N GLU A 442 24.87 49.87 -21.63
CA GLU A 442 24.04 48.98 -22.45
C GLU A 442 22.88 48.40 -21.63
N LEU A 443 21.66 48.51 -22.16
CA LEU A 443 20.47 47.92 -21.53
C LEU A 443 20.48 46.40 -21.66
N TYR A 444 20.10 45.70 -20.58
CA TYR A 444 19.87 44.26 -20.59
C TYR A 444 18.70 43.89 -19.67
N VAL A 445 18.12 42.71 -19.87
CA VAL A 445 17.08 42.17 -18.98
C VAL A 445 17.75 41.45 -17.82
N GLU A 446 17.56 41.96 -16.61
CA GLU A 446 17.98 41.31 -15.36
C GLU A 446 16.82 40.58 -14.70
N ARG A 447 17.15 39.58 -13.88
CA ARG A 447 16.18 38.77 -13.14
C ARG A 447 16.33 38.97 -11.64
N GLY A 448 15.28 39.49 -11.02
CA GLY A 448 15.14 39.60 -9.58
C GLY A 448 14.29 38.48 -9.00
N PHE A 449 14.24 38.40 -7.67
CA PHE A 449 13.39 37.46 -6.95
C PHE A 449 12.70 38.17 -5.78
N ALA A 450 11.38 38.03 -5.71
CA ALA A 450 10.57 38.56 -4.62
C ALA A 450 9.87 37.42 -3.89
N ARG A 451 9.88 37.44 -2.55
CA ARG A 451 9.19 36.42 -1.77
C ARG A 451 7.68 36.64 -1.85
N THR A 452 6.97 35.63 -2.34
CA THR A 452 5.51 35.65 -2.50
C THR A 452 4.87 34.54 -1.67
N SER A 453 3.79 34.88 -0.97
CA SER A 453 2.95 33.90 -0.27
C SER A 453 1.76 33.50 -1.13
N TYR A 454 1.31 32.25 -1.02
CA TYR A 454 0.18 31.72 -1.80
C TYR A 454 -0.53 30.58 -1.06
N HIS A 455 -1.68 30.14 -1.59
CA HIS A 455 -2.51 29.09 -1.00
C HIS A 455 -2.76 27.98 -2.02
N PRO A 456 -1.89 26.96 -2.10
CA PRO A 456 -2.10 25.85 -3.02
C PRO A 456 -3.24 24.95 -2.55
N VAL A 457 -3.95 24.37 -3.50
CA VAL A 457 -5.06 23.44 -3.26
C VAL A 457 -4.94 22.29 -4.26
N ASP A 458 -5.01 21.05 -3.80
CA ASP A 458 -5.15 19.85 -4.63
C ASP A 458 -6.31 19.02 -4.09
N LEU A 459 -7.38 18.88 -4.89
CA LEU A 459 -8.57 18.12 -4.57
C LEU A 459 -8.74 17.00 -5.60
N GLN A 460 -8.96 15.79 -5.13
CA GLN A 460 -9.17 14.62 -5.97
C GLN A 460 -10.41 13.88 -5.50
N PHE A 461 -11.27 13.50 -6.44
CA PHE A 461 -12.48 12.75 -6.19
C PHE A 461 -12.59 11.61 -7.20
N ALA A 462 -13.05 10.45 -6.76
CA ALA A 462 -13.31 9.31 -7.64
C ALA A 462 -14.57 8.56 -7.21
N CYS A 463 -15.33 8.11 -8.22
CA CYS A 463 -16.48 7.24 -8.10
C CYS A 463 -16.22 5.98 -8.91
N ARG A 464 -16.24 4.82 -8.28
CA ARG A 464 -16.07 3.52 -8.95
C ARG A 464 -17.36 2.74 -8.90
N VAL A 465 -17.83 2.29 -10.05
CA VAL A 465 -18.98 1.38 -10.20
C VAL A 465 -18.49 0.01 -10.68
N LYS A 466 -18.82 -1.06 -9.93
CA LYS A 466 -18.67 -2.44 -10.39
C LYS A 466 -19.83 -2.78 -11.31
N LEU A 467 -19.56 -2.96 -12.60
CA LEU A 467 -20.57 -3.35 -13.60
C LEU A 467 -20.83 -4.87 -13.52
N SER A 468 -19.78 -5.65 -13.33
CA SER A 468 -19.82 -7.10 -13.11
C SER A 468 -18.68 -7.52 -12.15
N PRO A 469 -18.55 -8.82 -11.77
CA PRO A 469 -17.38 -9.28 -11.00
C PRO A 469 -16.03 -9.01 -11.71
N ALA A 470 -16.03 -9.00 -13.04
CA ALA A 470 -14.83 -8.82 -13.86
C ALA A 470 -14.65 -7.39 -14.38
N LEU A 471 -15.69 -6.55 -14.35
CA LEU A 471 -15.69 -5.24 -15.01
C LEU A 471 -16.04 -4.11 -14.04
N SER A 472 -15.23 -3.06 -14.04
CA SER A 472 -15.51 -1.84 -13.29
C SER A 472 -15.25 -0.58 -14.12
N LEU A 473 -16.04 0.46 -13.85
CA LEU A 473 -15.90 1.80 -14.40
C LEU A 473 -15.53 2.74 -13.26
N THR A 474 -14.51 3.57 -13.44
CA THR A 474 -14.15 4.64 -12.50
C THR A 474 -14.24 5.98 -13.22
N ALA A 475 -14.93 6.93 -12.61
CA ALA A 475 -14.88 8.33 -13.00
C ALA A 475 -14.10 9.10 -11.94
N ASP A 476 -13.18 9.96 -12.35
CA ASP A 476 -12.36 10.77 -11.45
C ASP A 476 -12.32 12.24 -11.87
N TYR A 477 -12.12 13.11 -10.90
CA TYR A 477 -11.94 14.54 -11.09
C TYR A 477 -10.84 15.05 -10.18
N THR A 478 -9.95 15.88 -10.73
CA THR A 478 -8.87 16.54 -10.01
C THR A 478 -8.91 18.04 -10.25
N TYR A 479 -8.88 18.83 -9.19
CA TYR A 479 -8.69 20.27 -9.21
C TYR A 479 -7.37 20.61 -8.53
N ARG A 480 -6.51 21.37 -9.20
CA ARG A 480 -5.24 21.85 -8.63
C ARG A 480 -5.11 23.34 -8.83
N LYS A 481 -4.83 24.07 -7.76
CA LYS A 481 -4.32 25.44 -7.77
C LYS A 481 -2.92 25.38 -7.18
N LEU A 482 -1.91 25.56 -8.03
CA LEU A 482 -0.51 25.60 -7.62
C LEU A 482 -0.02 27.04 -7.63
N PHE A 483 1.30 27.22 -7.43
CA PHE A 483 1.88 28.56 -7.40
C PHE A 483 1.79 29.29 -8.75
N PHE A 484 1.90 28.57 -9.87
CA PHE A 484 1.99 29.14 -11.23
C PHE A 484 0.84 28.82 -12.16
N PHE A 485 -0.02 27.88 -11.80
CA PHE A 485 -1.15 27.50 -12.64
C PHE A 485 -2.27 26.87 -11.83
N THR A 486 -3.46 26.95 -12.39
CA THR A 486 -4.67 26.27 -11.96
C THR A 486 -5.08 25.31 -13.06
N SER A 487 -5.24 24.03 -12.73
CA SER A 487 -5.63 22.99 -13.67
C SER A 487 -6.82 22.18 -13.17
N GLN A 488 -7.62 21.70 -14.10
CA GLN A 488 -8.69 20.74 -13.87
C GLN A 488 -8.47 19.52 -14.76
N GLN A 489 -8.78 18.35 -14.24
CA GLN A 489 -8.71 17.10 -14.98
C GLN A 489 -9.93 16.25 -14.68
N ALA A 490 -10.57 15.71 -15.72
CA ALA A 490 -11.64 14.74 -15.59
C ALA A 490 -11.23 13.43 -16.30
N GLY A 491 -11.47 12.30 -15.65
CA GLY A 491 -11.05 10.99 -16.12
C GLY A 491 -12.19 9.97 -16.13
N LEU A 492 -12.12 9.06 -17.10
CA LEU A 492 -12.91 7.84 -17.15
C LEU A 492 -11.98 6.65 -17.36
N GLN A 493 -12.17 5.59 -16.58
CA GLN A 493 -11.36 4.39 -16.62
C GLN A 493 -12.24 3.15 -16.62
N LEU A 494 -12.14 2.34 -17.66
CA LEU A 494 -12.71 1.00 -17.73
C LEU A 494 -11.64 -0.01 -17.33
N SER A 495 -11.94 -0.93 -16.43
CA SER A 495 -11.02 -1.98 -15.99
C SER A 495 -11.70 -3.35 -16.08
N TYR A 496 -11.10 -4.23 -16.88
CA TYR A 496 -11.50 -5.63 -17.03
C TYR A 496 -10.45 -6.54 -16.38
N HIS A 497 -10.88 -7.37 -15.45
CA HIS A 497 -10.09 -8.42 -14.84
C HIS A 497 -10.53 -9.75 -15.44
N GLY A 498 -9.61 -10.43 -16.12
CA GLY A 498 -9.86 -11.72 -16.75
C GLY A 498 -10.28 -12.75 -15.72
N ALA A 499 -11.45 -13.35 -15.93
CA ALA A 499 -11.85 -14.52 -15.17
C ALA A 499 -11.06 -15.73 -15.69
N HIS A 500 -10.26 -16.37 -14.83
CA HIS A 500 -9.83 -17.73 -15.14
C HIS A 500 -11.05 -18.62 -14.92
N GLN A 501 -11.67 -19.11 -15.99
CA GLN A 501 -12.78 -20.05 -15.86
C GLN A 501 -12.34 -21.20 -14.96
N GLN A 502 -13.05 -21.39 -13.85
CA GLN A 502 -13.08 -22.70 -13.20
C GLN A 502 -13.59 -23.65 -14.26
N HIS A 503 -12.75 -24.60 -14.72
CA HIS A 503 -13.29 -25.81 -15.31
C HIS A 503 -14.15 -26.45 -14.22
N ARG A 504 -15.46 -26.16 -14.25
CA ARG A 504 -16.46 -27.05 -13.68
C ARG A 504 -16.28 -28.38 -14.42
N ARG A 505 -15.65 -29.33 -13.74
CA ARG A 505 -15.78 -30.75 -14.04
C ARG A 505 -16.60 -31.36 -12.92
#